data_AF-A0A101VNN7-F1
#
_entry.id   AF-A0A101VNN7-F1
#
_cell.length_a   1.000
_cell.length_b   1.000
_cell.length_c   1.000
_cell.angle_alpha   90.00
_cell.angle_beta   90.00
_cell.angle_gamma   90.00
#
_symmetry.space_group_name_H-M   'P 1'
#
loop_
_entity.id
_entity.type
_entity.pdbx_description
1 polymer ?
#
loop_
_entity_poly.entity_id
_entity_poly.type
_entity_poly.pdbx_seq_one_letter_code
_entity_poly.pdbx_strand_id
1 'polypeptide(L)'
;MPQVIVGSLFVLIVIIAGWLVGFYNKMTNRKLKAEEYWEEISDNTPEIIDAQIQLYNQAVTEYNQYLRRFPNRLASMILGVHELPGYQQPSEVD
;
A
#
# COMPACT_ATOMS: atom_id res chain seq x y z
N MET A 1 18.63 14.04 -36.01
CA MET A 1 17.22 13.82 -35.58
C MET A 1 17.00 12.60 -34.68
N PRO A 2 17.57 11.39 -34.92
CA PRO A 2 17.28 10.22 -34.08
C PRO A 2 17.93 10.25 -32.67
N GLN A 3 19.09 10.92 -32.52
CA GLN A 3 19.80 10.98 -31.24
C GLN A 3 19.01 11.72 -30.14
N VAL A 4 18.25 12.76 -30.50
CA VAL A 4 17.41 13.52 -29.56
C VAL A 4 16.28 12.66 -29.01
N ILE A 5 15.71 11.77 -29.83
CA ILE A 5 14.64 10.85 -29.44
C ILE A 5 15.15 9.80 -28.45
N VAL A 6 16.34 9.24 -28.70
CA VAL A 6 16.94 8.24 -27.79
C VAL A 6 17.33 8.88 -26.46
N GLY A 7 17.92 10.08 -26.50
CA GLY A 7 18.31 10.82 -25.30
C GLY A 7 17.12 11.19 -24.42
N SER A 8 16.02 11.66 -25.01
CA SER A 8 14.81 12.00 -24.25
C SER A 8 14.14 10.78 -23.62
N LEU A 9 14.13 9.63 -24.31
CA LEU A 9 13.61 8.38 -23.78
C LEU A 9 14.40 7.92 -22.55
N PHE A 10 15.72 8.03 -22.59
CA PHE A 10 16.58 7.63 -21.47
C PHE A 10 16.31 8.47 -20.22
N VAL A 11 16.18 9.79 -20.38
CA VAL A 11 15.84 10.69 -19.25
C VAL A 11 14.49 10.35 -18.65
N LEU A 12 13.48 10.05 -19.48
CA LEU A 12 12.17 9.62 -18.99
C LEU A 12 12.25 8.33 -18.17
N ILE A 13 13.03 7.35 -18.61
CA ILE A 13 13.23 6.09 -17.87
C ILE A 13 13.85 6.35 -16.49
N VAL A 14 14.87 7.23 -16.41
CA VAL A 14 15.51 7.58 -15.13
C VAL A 14 14.52 8.26 -14.18
N ILE A 15 13.68 9.17 -14.69
CA ILE A 15 12.64 9.83 -13.88
C ILE A 15 11.63 8.81 -13.35
N ILE A 16 11.16 7.89 -14.21
CA ILE A 16 10.22 6.83 -13.81
C ILE A 16 10.85 5.93 -12.75
N ALA A 17 12.12 5.54 -12.91
CA ALA A 17 12.83 4.72 -11.95
C ALA A 17 12.94 5.42 -10.58
N GLY A 18 13.33 6.70 -10.56
CA GLY A 18 13.38 7.49 -9.34
C GLY A 18 12.02 7.61 -8.65
N TRP A 19 10.96 7.82 -9.43
CA TRP A 19 9.60 7.86 -8.90
C TRP A 19 9.14 6.49 -8.35
N LEU A 20 9.48 5.38 -9.01
CA LEU A 20 9.16 4.02 -8.55
C LEU A 20 9.81 3.69 -7.21
N VAL A 21 11.05 4.12 -6.97
CA VAL A 21 11.71 3.98 -5.67
C VAL A 21 10.95 4.76 -4.59
N GLY A 22 10.53 5.99 -4.88
CA GLY A 22 9.71 6.78 -3.96
C GLY A 22 8.36 6.14 -3.65
N PHE A 23 7.71 5.58 -4.68
CA PHE A 23 6.48 4.80 -4.54
C PHE A 23 6.69 3.59 -3.62
N TYR A 24 7.77 2.83 -3.86
CA TYR A 24 8.10 1.65 -3.07
C TYR A 24 8.24 1.98 -1.58
N ASN A 25 9.03 3.00 -1.26
CA ASN A 25 9.26 3.42 0.13
C ASN A 25 7.96 3.86 0.82
N LYS A 26 7.12 4.63 0.12
CA LYS A 26 5.86 5.14 0.68
C LYS A 26 4.82 4.05 0.88
N MET A 27 4.76 3.08 -0.03
CA MET A 27 3.91 1.91 0.08
C MET A 27 4.31 1.04 1.27
N THR A 28 5.60 0.71 1.41
CA THR A 28 6.10 -0.13 2.50
C THR A 28 5.78 0.48 3.86
N ASN A 29 5.93 1.79 4.02
CA ASN A 29 5.58 2.45 5.27
C ASN A 29 4.08 2.35 5.62
N ARG A 30 3.19 2.34 4.62
CA ARG A 30 1.75 2.15 4.84
C ARG A 30 1.41 0.70 5.17
N LYS A 31 2.09 -0.24 4.52
CA LYS A 31 1.94 -1.68 4.78
C LYS A 31 2.40 -2.02 6.20
N LEU A 32 3.54 -1.50 6.65
CA LEU A 32 4.06 -1.70 7.99
C LEU A 32 3.08 -1.25 9.08
N LYS A 33 2.40 -0.11 8.89
CA LYS A 33 1.36 0.34 9.83
C LYS A 33 0.18 -0.62 9.94
N ALA A 34 -0.24 -1.19 8.81
CA ALA A 34 -1.31 -2.19 8.83
C ALA A 34 -0.85 -3.49 9.52
N GLU A 35 0.42 -3.89 9.34
CA GLU A 35 0.99 -5.04 10.04
C GLU A 35 1.14 -4.79 11.54
N GLU A 36 1.52 -3.59 11.96
CA GLU A 36 1.63 -3.17 13.36
C GLU A 36 0.27 -3.29 14.08
N TYR A 37 -0.81 -2.76 13.49
CA TYR A 37 -2.15 -2.92 14.07
C TYR A 37 -2.63 -4.37 14.07
N TRP A 38 -2.21 -5.18 13.10
CA TRP A 38 -2.56 -6.61 13.06
C TRP A 38 -1.88 -7.39 14.18
N GLU A 39 -0.61 -7.10 14.45
CA GLU A 39 0.13 -7.67 15.58
C GLU A 39 -0.52 -7.25 16.91
N GLU A 40 -0.93 -5.99 17.02
CA GLU A 40 -1.65 -5.50 18.20
C GLU A 40 -2.97 -6.28 18.43
N ILE A 41 -3.77 -6.51 17.38
CA ILE A 41 -5.03 -7.29 17.48
C ILE A 41 -4.77 -8.72 17.97
N SER A 42 -3.67 -9.33 17.54
CA SER A 42 -3.32 -10.72 17.89
C SER A 42 -2.94 -10.89 19.37
N ASP A 43 -2.37 -9.86 19.98
CA ASP A 43 -1.81 -9.94 21.33
C ASP A 43 -2.77 -9.41 22.42
N ASN A 44 -3.84 -8.70 22.04
CA ASN A 44 -4.73 -8.03 22.99
C ASN A 44 -5.99 -8.82 23.37
N THR A 45 -6.64 -8.36 24.44
CA THR A 45 -7.89 -8.94 24.95
C THR A 45 -9.11 -8.47 24.14
N PRO A 46 -10.22 -9.25 24.14
CA PRO A 46 -11.43 -8.94 23.36
C PRO A 46 -12.00 -7.54 23.57
N GLU A 47 -11.82 -6.97 24.76
CA GLU A 47 -12.33 -5.65 25.14
C GLU A 47 -11.69 -4.49 24.34
N ILE A 48 -10.46 -4.64 23.84
CA ILE A 48 -9.70 -3.57 23.16
C ILE A 48 -9.63 -3.79 21.64
N ILE A 49 -9.94 -5.01 21.19
CA ILE A 49 -9.81 -5.45 19.79
C ILE A 49 -10.67 -4.61 18.83
N ASP A 50 -11.83 -4.11 19.26
CA ASP A 50 -12.73 -3.30 18.43
C ASP A 50 -12.06 -2.04 17.88
N ALA A 51 -11.38 -1.29 18.76
CA ALA A 51 -10.69 -0.06 18.37
C ALA A 51 -9.51 -0.36 17.45
N GLN A 52 -8.76 -1.44 17.72
CA GLN A 52 -7.60 -1.83 16.92
C GLN A 52 -7.99 -2.34 15.54
N ILE A 53 -9.11 -3.06 15.41
CA ILE A 53 -9.67 -3.47 14.12
C ILE A 53 -10.05 -2.26 13.27
N GLN A 54 -10.62 -1.21 13.88
CA GLN A 54 -10.92 0.03 13.15
C GLN A 54 -9.65 0.68 12.62
N LEU A 55 -8.59 0.76 13.43
CA LEU A 55 -7.28 1.30 13.03
C LEU A 55 -6.64 0.47 11.91
N TYR A 56 -6.67 -0.86 12.03
CA TYR A 56 -6.21 -1.78 11.00
C TYR A 56 -6.95 -1.54 9.67
N ASN A 57 -8.28 -1.53 9.71
CA ASN A 57 -9.12 -1.33 8.52
C ASN A 57 -8.90 0.04 7.88
N GLN A 58 -8.70 1.08 8.69
CA GLN A 58 -8.33 2.39 8.19
C GLN A 58 -6.98 2.36 7.47
N ALA A 59 -5.95 1.76 8.07
CA ALA A 59 -4.63 1.63 7.47
C ALA A 59 -4.65 0.84 6.17
N VAL A 60 -5.37 -0.30 6.14
CA VAL A 60 -5.62 -1.11 4.94
C VAL A 60 -6.32 -0.28 3.86
N THR A 61 -7.34 0.50 4.23
CA THR A 61 -8.07 1.36 3.28
C THR A 61 -7.14 2.43 2.68
N GLU A 62 -6.35 3.11 3.50
CA GLU A 62 -5.40 4.12 3.04
C GLU A 62 -4.30 3.53 2.15
N TYR A 63 -3.84 2.31 2.46
CA TYR A 63 -2.90 1.55 1.62
C TYR A 63 -3.54 1.21 0.26
N ASN A 64 -4.72 0.60 0.27
CA ASN A 64 -5.43 0.18 -0.95
C ASN A 64 -5.79 1.39 -1.84
N GLN A 65 -6.26 2.50 -1.26
CA GLN A 65 -6.51 3.74 -2.00
C GLN A 65 -5.24 4.32 -2.61
N TYR A 66 -4.11 4.24 -1.90
CA TYR A 66 -2.82 4.68 -2.44
C TYR A 66 -2.40 3.85 -3.65
N LEU A 67 -2.57 2.53 -3.60
CA LEU A 67 -2.29 1.65 -4.73
C LEU A 67 -3.20 1.94 -5.92
N ARG A 68 -4.51 2.15 -5.71
CA ARG A 68 -5.48 2.32 -6.80
C ARG A 68 -5.36 3.65 -7.57
N ARG A 69 -4.74 4.67 -6.99
CA ARG A 69 -4.66 6.01 -7.60
C ARG A 69 -3.63 6.04 -8.73
N PHE A 70 -3.96 6.61 -9.88
CA PHE A 70 -2.95 6.88 -10.92
C PHE A 70 -1.94 7.93 -10.41
N PRO A 71 -0.62 7.78 -10.65
CA PRO A 71 0.06 6.71 -11.41
C PRO A 71 0.44 5.46 -10.61
N ASN A 72 0.24 5.45 -9.28
CA ASN A 72 0.58 4.34 -8.38
C ASN A 72 -0.01 2.98 -8.81
N ARG A 73 -1.20 2.95 -9.42
CA ARG A 73 -1.81 1.72 -9.94
C ARG A 73 -0.94 1.03 -10.99
N LEU A 74 -0.22 1.80 -11.80
CA LEU A 74 0.72 1.24 -12.77
C LEU A 74 1.95 0.68 -12.05
N ALA A 75 2.47 1.42 -11.07
CA ALA A 75 3.59 0.96 -10.26
C ALA A 75 3.27 -0.33 -9.51
N SER A 76 2.06 -0.46 -8.96
CA SER A 76 1.64 -1.67 -8.26
C SER A 76 1.58 -2.86 -9.22
N MET A 77 1.12 -2.68 -10.45
CA MET A 77 1.16 -3.74 -11.48
C MET A 77 2.59 -4.11 -11.88
N ILE A 78 3.47 -3.13 -12.09
CA ILE A 78 4.87 -3.35 -12.48
C ILE A 78 5.64 -4.08 -11.36
N LEU A 79 5.40 -3.71 -10.10
CA LEU A 79 6.09 -4.27 -8.94
C LEU A 79 5.40 -5.50 -8.34
N GLY A 80 4.26 -5.95 -8.89
CA GLY A 80 3.53 -7.12 -8.39
C GLY A 80 2.91 -6.92 -7.00
N VAL A 81 2.55 -5.68 -6.66
CA VAL A 81 1.99 -5.33 -5.36
C VAL A 81 0.47 -5.41 -5.42
N HIS A 82 -0.11 -6.08 -4.43
CA HIS A 82 -1.55 -6.26 -4.29
C HIS A 82 -2.10 -5.56 -3.05
N GLU A 83 -3.42 -5.39 -3.07
CA GLU A 83 -4.21 -4.85 -1.97
C GLU A 83 -4.19 -5.77 -0.76
N LEU A 84 -4.32 -5.18 0.43
CA LEU A 84 -4.46 -5.93 1.68
C LEU A 84 -5.94 -6.20 1.97
N PRO A 85 -6.28 -7.37 2.53
CA PRO A 85 -7.64 -7.65 2.99
C PRO A 85 -7.95 -6.81 4.23
N GLY A 86 -9.19 -6.34 4.36
CA GLY A 86 -9.69 -5.78 5.62
C GLY A 86 -10.12 -6.90 6.57
N TYR A 87 -10.25 -6.56 7.85
CA TYR A 87 -10.73 -7.48 8.88
C TYR A 87 -12.18 -7.14 9.25
N GLN A 88 -13.05 -8.16 9.24
CA GLN A 88 -14.40 -8.07 9.77
C GLN A 88 -14.47 -8.97 10.99
N GLN A 89 -15.00 -8.45 12.10
CA GLN A 89 -15.26 -9.29 13.26
C GLN A 89 -16.25 -10.39 12.86
N PRO A 90 -16.05 -11.63 13.32
CA PRO A 90 -17.08 -12.65 13.22
C PRO A 90 -18.35 -12.09 13.85
N SER A 91 -19.42 -11.96 13.07
CA SER A 91 -20.74 -11.65 13.61
C SER A 91 -21.04 -12.69 14.67
N GLU A 92 -21.19 -12.24 15.92
CA GLU A 92 -21.72 -13.06 17.01
C GLU A 92 -23.02 -13.68 16.48
N VAL A 93 -23.03 -15.00 16.32
CA VAL A 93 -24.18 -15.73 15.81
C VAL A 93 -25.24 -15.65 16.90
N ASP A 94 -26.28 -14.84 16.68
CA ASP A 94 -27.49 -14.74 17.51
C ASP A 94 -28.09 -16.13 17.83
#